data_AF-A0A953HNT5-F1
#
_entry.id   AF-A0A953HNT5-F1
#
_cell.length_a   1.000
_cell.length_b   1.000
_cell.length_c   1.000
_cell.angle_alpha   90.00
_cell.angle_beta   90.00
_cell.angle_gamma   90.00
#
_symmetry.space_group_name_H-M   'P 1'
#
loop_
_entity.id
_entity.type
_entity.pdbx_description
1 polymer ?
#
loop_
_entity_poly.entity_id
_entity_poly.type
_entity_poly.pdbx_seq_one_letter_code
_entity_poly.pdbx_strand_id
1 'polypeptide(L)'
;MTILIGLLLFALLIIVLIQVSRITEITRALRGEEDWKWVNSKRIGIWLLVFGVVFILLTVGSAYYYKNYMMGYGPHSSASEHGHAIDSLWNLTVFFTGIVFVVTQFLLFYFAWKYRQKKSRKAEFIHDNMKLEMIWTVIPSVVLVILLLKGLIAWNDIMADVKDDDEFLEIETMGMQFNWILRYPGEDGKIGARDFRLTSASNPLGQDWTDPKNLDDLQPSDIVLPVGKKVRFRILSRDVLHSFFLPHFRVKMDAVPGMPTYFVFTPSTTTEEYRKQLSEYPEYQVPADPDDPEGPQKWEVFDYELACAELCGNGHFSMRKVVRVVEQEEYEAWLKEQTPYYFGSIRGKDSDPYKDQLFDSEIEDRTKNFENDMYEAMYKELEEGEKRVYQLDNVQFQSGSSELTELSTYELQNLADFMKENDELRIEIQGHTDNTGDEADNITLSQNRADRVAEFLRNAGVSPDRFSSKGYGSSMPVESNDTAEDRAMNRRVQIEIL
;
A
#
# COMPACT_ATOMS: atom_id res chain seq x y z
N MET A 1 17.01 39.22 -22.58
CA MET A 1 16.46 40.53 -22.16
C MET A 1 16.26 40.62 -20.64
N THR A 2 15.64 39.62 -20.00
CA THR A 2 15.47 39.50 -18.54
C THR A 2 16.78 39.46 -17.74
N ILE A 3 17.80 38.73 -18.22
CA ILE A 3 19.12 38.68 -17.56
C ILE A 3 19.81 40.06 -17.57
N LEU A 4 19.77 40.76 -18.71
CA LEU A 4 20.36 42.09 -18.84
C LEU A 4 19.66 43.12 -17.93
N ILE A 5 18.33 43.09 -17.88
CA ILE A 5 17.54 43.94 -16.96
C ILE A 5 17.89 43.59 -15.50
N GLY A 6 17.99 42.31 -15.14
CA GLY A 6 18.40 41.88 -13.80
C GLY A 6 19.79 42.38 -13.41
N LEU A 7 20.77 42.28 -14.32
CA LEU A 7 22.12 42.80 -14.11
C LEU A 7 22.14 44.33 -13.98
N LEU A 8 21.36 45.06 -14.78
CA LEU A 8 21.25 46.51 -14.69
C LEU A 8 20.59 46.97 -13.39
N LEU A 9 19.54 46.28 -12.92
CA LEU A 9 18.90 46.56 -11.62
C LEU A 9 19.85 46.27 -10.46
N PHE A 10 20.63 45.19 -10.53
CA PHE A 10 21.64 44.88 -9.52
C PHE A 10 22.76 45.92 -9.50
N ALA A 11 23.27 46.33 -10.67
CA ALA A 11 24.25 47.41 -10.78
C ALA A 11 23.68 48.74 -10.25
N LEU A 12 22.43 49.07 -10.54
CA LEU A 12 21.74 50.24 -10.00
C LEU A 12 21.63 50.18 -8.48
N LEU A 13 21.28 49.02 -7.91
CA LEU A 13 21.24 48.81 -6.45
C LEU A 13 22.61 49.08 -5.83
N ILE A 14 23.69 48.54 -6.40
CA ILE A 14 25.06 48.78 -5.94
C ILE A 14 25.39 50.27 -5.98
N ILE A 15 25.06 50.95 -7.09
CA ILE A 15 25.28 52.40 -7.23
C ILE A 15 24.52 53.15 -6.14
N VAL A 16 23.25 52.84 -5.91
CA VAL A 16 22.43 53.46 -4.85
C VAL A 16 23.08 53.24 -3.48
N LEU A 17 23.53 52.03 -3.16
CA LEU A 17 24.20 51.73 -1.89
C LEU A 17 25.51 52.54 -1.72
N ILE A 18 26.33 52.64 -2.78
CA ILE A 18 27.54 53.46 -2.77
C ILE A 18 27.21 54.94 -2.55
N GLN A 19 26.18 55.46 -3.22
CA GLN A 19 25.76 56.85 -3.06
C GLN A 19 25.24 57.13 -1.65
N VAL A 20 24.43 56.24 -1.09
CA VAL A 20 23.97 56.34 0.30
C VAL A 20 25.15 56.33 1.28
N SER A 21 26.14 55.46 1.07
CA SER A 21 27.37 55.42 1.87
C SER A 21 28.11 56.77 1.81
N ARG A 22 28.37 57.30 0.61
CA ARG A 22 29.04 58.60 0.43
C ARG A 22 28.29 59.75 1.10
N ILE A 23 26.96 59.78 0.97
CA ILE A 23 26.12 60.80 1.63
C ILE A 23 26.27 60.69 3.16
N THR A 24 26.34 59.48 3.71
CA THR A 24 26.54 59.28 5.15
C THR A 24 27.91 59.73 5.64
N GLU A 25 28.97 59.55 4.85
CA GLU A 25 30.33 60.04 5.14
C GLU A 25 30.40 61.57 5.15
N ILE A 26 29.82 62.22 4.15
CA ILE A 26 29.77 63.69 4.07
C ILE A 26 28.95 64.26 5.24
N THR A 27 27.81 63.64 5.55
CA THR A 27 26.97 64.04 6.69
C THR A 27 27.70 63.87 8.03
N ARG A 28 28.51 62.82 8.18
CA ARG A 28 29.39 62.60 9.34
C ARG A 28 30.42 63.71 9.48
N ALA A 29 31.09 64.07 8.39
CA ALA A 29 32.10 65.13 8.37
C ALA A 29 31.51 66.51 8.73
N LEU A 30 30.30 66.82 8.24
CA LEU A 30 29.63 68.10 8.47
C LEU A 30 29.09 68.29 9.90
N ARG A 31 28.62 67.23 10.57
CA ARG A 31 28.02 67.30 11.91
C ARG A 31 29.00 67.09 13.07
N GLY A 32 30.19 66.58 12.80
CA GLY A 32 31.12 66.10 13.83
C GLY A 32 30.81 64.67 14.28
N GLU A 33 31.86 63.92 14.65
CA GLU A 33 31.74 62.48 14.90
C GLU A 33 30.84 62.12 16.09
N GLU A 34 30.88 62.91 17.16
CA GLU A 34 30.07 62.63 18.36
C GLU A 34 28.58 62.82 18.09
N ASP A 35 28.19 63.96 17.53
CA ASP A 35 26.79 64.26 17.23
C ASP A 35 26.22 63.32 16.17
N TRP A 36 27.05 62.88 15.21
CA TRP A 36 26.63 61.85 14.29
C TRP A 36 26.32 60.51 14.98
N LYS A 37 27.18 60.01 15.88
CA LYS A 37 26.94 58.73 16.60
C LYS A 37 25.58 58.71 17.30
N TRP A 38 25.16 59.82 17.91
CA TRP A 38 23.88 59.93 18.61
C TRP A 38 22.67 59.91 17.66
N VAL A 39 22.73 60.71 16.59
CA VAL A 39 21.67 60.74 15.58
C VAL A 39 21.55 59.38 14.89
N ASN A 40 22.68 58.74 14.57
CA ASN A 40 22.69 57.42 13.95
C ASN A 40 22.05 56.38 14.85
N SER A 41 22.45 56.35 16.14
CA SER A 41 21.90 55.43 17.13
C SER A 41 20.39 55.59 17.29
N LYS A 42 19.88 56.85 17.31
CA LYS A 42 18.44 57.13 17.33
C LYS A 42 17.75 56.60 16.09
N ARG A 43 18.32 56.84 14.90
CA ARG A 43 17.78 56.41 13.62
C ARG A 43 17.74 54.89 13.50
N ILE A 44 18.84 54.20 13.82
CA ILE A 44 18.94 52.74 13.82
C ILE A 44 17.93 52.14 14.79
N GLY A 45 17.83 52.66 16.02
CA GLY A 45 16.84 52.15 16.98
C GLY A 45 15.41 52.26 16.47
N ILE A 46 15.03 53.37 15.81
CA ILE A 46 13.69 53.52 15.23
C ILE A 46 13.48 52.52 14.08
N TRP A 47 14.45 52.37 13.19
CA TRP A 47 14.35 51.41 12.10
C TRP A 47 14.31 49.97 12.57
N LEU A 48 15.00 49.62 13.65
CA LEU A 48 14.91 48.30 14.27
C LEU A 48 13.51 48.03 14.85
N LEU A 49 12.82 49.03 15.40
CA LEU A 49 11.41 48.86 15.80
C LEU A 49 10.50 48.66 14.60
N VAL A 50 10.64 49.49 13.56
CA VAL A 50 9.84 49.37 12.34
C VAL A 50 10.07 47.99 11.72
N PHE A 51 11.33 47.59 11.58
CA PHE A 51 11.70 46.26 11.11
C PHE A 51 11.12 45.16 12.00
N GLY A 52 11.23 45.27 13.32
CA GLY A 52 10.70 44.28 14.24
C GLY A 52 9.18 44.09 14.12
N VAL A 53 8.42 45.18 14.01
CA VAL A 53 6.97 45.13 13.79
C VAL A 53 6.66 44.46 12.45
N VAL A 54 7.32 44.91 11.37
CA VAL A 54 7.12 44.32 10.03
C VAL A 54 7.51 42.83 10.02
N PHE A 55 8.62 42.47 10.66
CA PHE A 55 9.11 41.09 10.76
C PHE A 55 8.11 40.19 11.48
N ILE A 56 7.57 40.63 12.63
CA ILE A 56 6.56 39.87 13.37
C ILE A 56 5.28 39.74 12.54
N LEU A 57 4.79 40.82 11.94
CA LEU A 57 3.58 40.79 11.09
C LEU A 57 3.74 39.88 9.88
N LEU A 58 4.87 39.93 9.19
CA LEU A 58 5.15 39.08 8.05
C LEU A 58 5.30 37.61 8.47
N THR A 59 5.94 37.32 9.60
CA THR A 59 6.13 35.94 10.08
C THR A 59 4.81 35.32 10.54
N VAL A 60 3.99 36.06 11.31
CA VAL A 60 2.67 35.58 11.75
C VAL A 60 1.72 35.50 10.56
N GLY A 61 1.76 36.48 9.66
CA GLY A 61 0.98 36.48 8.43
C GLY A 61 1.34 35.31 7.50
N SER A 62 2.63 35.00 7.33
CA SER A 62 3.07 33.86 6.53
C SER A 62 2.71 32.53 7.18
N ALA A 63 2.88 32.39 8.49
CA ALA A 63 2.46 31.20 9.22
C ALA A 63 0.95 30.95 9.08
N TYR A 64 0.13 32.01 9.15
CA TYR A 64 -1.32 31.91 8.94
C TYR A 64 -1.68 31.57 7.48
N TYR A 65 -1.01 32.18 6.51
CA TYR A 65 -1.27 31.96 5.09
C TYR A 65 -0.91 30.52 4.65
N TYR A 66 0.24 30.02 5.11
CA TYR A 66 0.74 28.69 4.75
C TYR A 66 0.35 27.59 5.75
N LYS A 67 -0.60 27.85 6.67
CA LYS A 67 -0.98 26.90 7.72
C LYS A 67 -1.46 25.56 7.16
N ASN A 68 -2.18 25.56 6.04
CA ASN A 68 -2.68 24.33 5.41
C ASN A 68 -1.49 23.51 4.88
N TYR A 69 -0.61 24.13 4.09
CA TYR A 69 0.52 23.46 3.44
C TYR A 69 1.66 23.03 4.36
N MET A 70 2.04 23.86 5.34
CA MET A 70 3.23 23.61 6.18
C MET A 70 2.91 23.01 7.53
N MET A 71 1.69 23.23 8.04
CA MET A 71 1.35 22.88 9.42
C MET A 71 0.15 21.92 9.53
N GLY A 72 -0.34 21.41 8.40
CA GLY A 72 -1.39 20.38 8.38
C GLY A 72 -2.77 20.86 8.83
N TYR A 73 -3.05 22.15 8.79
CA TYR A 73 -4.39 22.69 9.06
C TYR A 73 -5.30 22.60 7.82
N GLY A 74 -6.56 23.01 7.98
CA GLY A 74 -7.53 23.10 6.88
C GLY A 74 -7.92 21.72 6.36
N PRO A 75 -7.69 21.41 5.07
CA PRO A 75 -8.11 20.14 4.46
C PRO A 75 -7.32 18.91 4.94
N HIS A 76 -6.32 19.09 5.80
CA HIS A 76 -5.38 18.04 6.20
C HIS A 76 -5.63 17.49 7.62
N SER A 77 -6.86 17.59 8.11
CA SER A 77 -7.28 16.95 9.36
C SER A 77 -6.96 15.46 9.35
N SER A 78 -6.56 14.91 10.48
CA SER A 78 -6.24 13.49 10.51
C SER A 78 -7.46 12.60 10.27
N ALA A 79 -7.28 11.55 9.46
CA ALA A 79 -8.23 10.47 9.20
C ALA A 79 -8.02 9.26 10.13
N SER A 80 -7.42 9.45 11.30
CA SER A 80 -7.31 8.43 12.35
C SER A 80 -7.66 8.98 13.72
N GLU A 81 -8.14 8.10 14.61
CA GLU A 81 -8.38 8.46 16.01
C GLU A 81 -7.10 8.95 16.71
N HIS A 82 -5.95 8.35 16.36
CA HIS A 82 -4.65 8.63 16.98
C HIS A 82 -4.10 10.00 16.55
N GLY A 83 -4.33 10.37 15.29
CA GLY A 83 -3.86 11.63 14.74
C GLY A 83 -4.54 12.85 15.35
N HIS A 84 -5.78 12.73 15.84
CA HIS A 84 -6.44 13.82 16.58
C HIS A 84 -5.70 14.20 17.87
N ALA A 85 -5.18 13.22 18.60
CA ALA A 85 -4.37 13.48 19.80
C ALA A 85 -3.05 14.19 19.45
N ILE A 86 -2.40 13.79 18.36
CA ILE A 86 -1.18 14.41 17.84
C ILE A 86 -1.45 15.86 17.40
N ASP A 87 -2.49 16.09 16.61
CA ASP A 87 -2.87 17.42 16.12
C ASP A 87 -3.21 18.35 17.31
N SER A 88 -3.83 17.84 18.38
CA SER A 88 -4.10 18.61 19.61
C SER A 88 -2.82 19.04 20.34
N LEU A 89 -1.84 18.15 20.47
CA LEU A 89 -0.53 18.47 21.06
C LEU A 89 0.27 19.46 20.21
N TRP A 90 0.20 19.30 18.89
CA TRP A 90 0.79 20.24 17.93
C TRP A 90 0.21 21.64 18.11
N ASN A 91 -1.13 21.77 18.11
CA ASN A 91 -1.83 23.05 18.28
C ASN A 91 -1.48 23.72 19.61
N LEU A 92 -1.44 22.94 20.71
CA LEU A 92 -1.04 23.42 22.02
C LEU A 92 0.40 23.98 22.00
N THR A 93 1.32 23.25 21.37
CA THR A 93 2.74 23.60 21.31
C THR A 93 2.96 24.85 20.46
N VAL A 94 2.37 24.91 19.26
CA VAL A 94 2.47 26.06 18.35
C VAL A 94 1.87 27.32 18.98
N PHE A 95 0.75 27.20 19.70
CA PHE A 95 0.13 28.33 20.39
C PHE A 95 1.07 28.96 21.44
N PHE A 96 1.59 28.17 22.37
CA PHE A 96 2.45 28.69 23.44
C PHE A 96 3.83 29.15 22.93
N THR A 97 4.44 28.39 22.02
CA THR A 97 5.71 28.81 21.40
C THR A 97 5.53 30.06 20.54
N GLY A 98 4.38 30.24 19.89
CA GLY A 98 4.02 31.46 19.17
C GLY A 98 3.93 32.70 20.07
N ILE A 99 3.34 32.58 21.26
CA ILE A 99 3.34 33.66 22.27
C ILE A 99 4.77 34.02 22.66
N VAL A 100 5.60 33.02 22.99
CA VAL A 100 7.00 33.22 23.38
C VAL A 100 7.78 33.89 22.25
N PHE A 101 7.58 33.46 21.00
CA PHE A 101 8.16 34.09 19.83
C PHE A 101 7.79 35.57 19.74
N VAL A 102 6.50 35.93 19.78
CA VAL A 102 6.08 37.34 19.66
C VAL A 102 6.65 38.19 20.79
N VAL A 103 6.60 37.70 22.04
CA VAL A 103 7.12 38.43 23.21
C VAL A 103 8.63 38.63 23.11
N THR A 104 9.39 37.57 22.80
CA THR A 104 10.86 37.65 22.74
C THR A 104 11.33 38.53 21.58
N GLN A 105 10.70 38.43 20.40
CA GLN A 105 11.00 39.30 19.27
C GLN A 105 10.66 40.76 19.59
N PHE A 106 9.48 41.03 20.17
CA PHE A 106 9.12 42.38 20.60
C PHE A 106 10.15 42.95 21.59
N LEU A 107 10.52 42.19 22.63
CA LEU A 107 11.48 42.62 23.64
C LEU A 107 12.87 42.89 23.03
N LEU A 108 13.32 42.05 22.10
CA LEU A 108 14.61 42.22 21.40
C LEU A 108 14.67 43.59 20.69
N PHE A 109 13.68 43.90 19.85
CA PHE A 109 13.65 45.17 19.11
C PHE A 109 13.33 46.36 20.03
N TYR A 110 12.45 46.18 21.02
CA TYR A 110 12.15 47.19 22.03
C TYR A 110 13.40 47.56 22.83
N PHE A 111 14.22 46.59 23.23
CA PHE A 111 15.44 46.84 23.99
C PHE A 111 16.50 47.52 23.14
N ALA A 112 16.68 47.08 21.88
CA ALA A 112 17.58 47.74 20.94
C ALA A 112 17.23 49.24 20.77
N TRP A 113 15.94 49.58 20.68
CA TRP A 113 15.50 50.97 20.63
C TRP A 113 15.56 51.70 21.97
N LYS A 114 15.06 51.10 23.06
CA LYS A 114 14.96 51.73 24.38
C LYS A 114 16.35 52.01 24.93
N TYR A 115 17.28 51.06 24.81
CA TYR A 115 18.62 51.10 25.38
C TYR A 115 19.72 51.54 24.40
N ARG A 116 19.36 51.99 23.19
CA ARG A 116 20.28 52.67 22.26
C ARG A 116 21.12 53.77 22.92
N GLN A 117 22.29 54.06 22.37
CA GLN A 117 23.17 55.13 22.87
C GLN A 117 22.44 56.49 22.93
N LYS A 118 22.55 57.21 24.07
CA LYS A 118 22.09 58.60 24.26
C LYS A 118 23.13 59.42 25.03
N LYS A 119 23.34 60.69 24.66
CA LYS A 119 24.34 61.58 25.28
C LYS A 119 24.16 61.73 26.80
N SER A 120 22.91 61.74 27.28
CA SER A 120 22.56 61.94 28.69
C SER A 120 22.46 60.65 29.51
N ARG A 121 22.69 59.47 28.93
CA ARG A 121 22.48 58.19 29.61
C ARG A 121 23.70 57.30 29.48
N LYS A 122 24.30 56.95 30.61
CA LYS A 122 25.32 55.90 30.69
C LYS A 122 24.65 54.53 30.82
N ALA A 123 25.33 53.48 30.36
CA ALA A 123 24.86 52.11 30.56
C ALA A 123 24.85 51.79 32.06
N GLU A 124 23.79 51.14 32.51
CA GLU A 124 23.71 50.63 33.87
C GLU A 124 24.37 49.26 33.92
N PHE A 125 25.22 49.03 34.93
CA PHE A 125 25.85 47.73 35.14
C PHE A 125 25.00 46.92 36.11
N ILE A 126 24.24 45.97 35.57
CA ILE A 126 23.46 45.00 36.32
C ILE A 126 24.11 43.65 36.08
N HIS A 127 24.61 43.01 37.14
CA HIS A 127 25.31 41.72 37.04
C HIS A 127 24.40 40.53 37.31
N ASP A 128 23.38 40.71 38.15
CA ASP A 128 22.39 39.69 38.48
C ASP A 128 21.01 40.30 38.74
N ASN A 129 19.99 39.46 38.61
CA ASN A 129 18.67 39.73 39.17
C ASN A 129 17.98 38.41 39.49
N MET A 130 18.19 37.93 40.71
CA MET A 130 17.63 36.66 41.18
C MET A 130 16.11 36.54 40.93
N LYS A 131 15.34 37.63 41.06
CA LYS A 131 13.88 37.56 40.81
C LYS A 131 13.57 37.29 39.34
N LEU A 132 14.26 37.96 38.43
CA LEU A 132 14.06 37.79 36.99
C LEU A 132 14.57 36.41 36.53
N GLU A 133 15.71 35.99 37.09
CA GLU A 133 16.28 34.67 36.88
C GLU A 133 15.32 33.56 37.30
N MET A 134 14.73 33.68 38.49
CA MET A 134 13.72 32.74 38.96
C MET A 134 12.49 32.71 38.05
N ILE A 135 12.03 33.85 37.54
CA ILE A 135 10.86 33.91 36.65
C ILE A 135 11.12 33.16 35.33
N TRP A 136 12.23 33.46 34.64
CA TRP A 136 12.53 32.82 33.34
C TRP A 136 13.04 31.38 33.47
N THR A 137 13.36 30.92 34.67
CA THR A 137 13.69 29.51 34.91
C THR A 137 12.44 28.73 35.28
N VAL A 138 11.69 29.19 36.28
CA VAL A 138 10.51 28.47 36.80
C VAL A 138 9.39 28.40 35.77
N ILE A 139 9.07 29.50 35.09
CA ILE A 139 7.94 29.50 34.13
C ILE A 139 8.18 28.49 32.99
N PRO A 140 9.31 28.53 32.25
CA PRO A 140 9.57 27.53 31.22
C PRO A 140 9.66 26.10 31.77
N SER A 141 10.26 25.88 32.95
CA SER A 141 10.30 24.55 33.56
C SER A 141 8.90 24.00 33.84
N VAL A 142 7.99 24.80 34.40
CA VAL A 142 6.60 24.36 34.65
C VAL A 142 5.86 24.07 33.34
N VAL A 143 6.01 24.93 32.33
CA VAL A 143 5.38 24.71 31.02
C VAL A 143 5.92 23.43 30.37
N LEU A 144 7.23 23.21 30.38
CA LEU A 144 7.86 22.01 29.84
C LEU A 144 7.40 20.74 30.57
N VAL A 145 7.25 20.79 31.90
CA VAL A 145 6.71 19.65 32.67
C VAL A 145 5.29 19.33 32.24
N ILE A 146 4.41 20.33 32.06
CA ILE A 146 3.03 20.10 31.60
C ILE A 146 3.00 19.50 30.19
N LEU A 147 3.80 20.04 29.27
CA LEU A 147 3.90 19.52 27.89
C LEU A 147 4.45 18.09 27.87
N LEU A 148 5.47 17.79 28.69
CA LEU A 148 6.04 16.47 28.81
C LEU A 148 5.04 15.45 29.35
N LEU A 149 4.30 15.79 30.41
CA LEU A 149 3.28 14.89 30.97
C LEU A 149 2.18 14.59 29.96
N LYS A 150 1.67 15.61 29.26
CA LYS A 150 0.67 15.42 28.19
C LYS A 150 1.21 14.59 27.02
N GLY A 151 2.46 14.88 26.61
CA GLY A 151 3.14 14.13 25.56
C GLY A 151 3.33 12.66 25.93
N LEU A 152 3.69 12.36 27.18
CA LEU A 152 3.86 11.00 27.65
C LEU A 152 2.55 10.22 27.71
N ILE A 153 1.45 10.86 28.13
CA ILE A 153 0.11 10.24 28.13
C ILE A 153 -0.30 9.89 26.70
N ALA A 154 -0.17 10.84 25.77
CA ALA A 154 -0.50 10.59 24.37
C ALA A 154 0.42 9.54 23.74
N TRP A 155 1.72 9.56 24.04
CA TRP A 155 2.67 8.57 23.56
C TRP A 155 2.30 7.15 24.00
N ASN A 156 1.97 6.96 25.28
CA ASN A 156 1.60 5.65 25.81
C ASN A 156 0.29 5.12 25.21
N ASP A 157 -0.64 6.01 24.85
CA ASP A 157 -1.90 5.65 24.21
C ASP A 157 -1.68 5.29 22.73
N ILE A 158 -0.94 6.14 22.00
CA ILE A 158 -0.70 5.99 20.56
C ILE A 158 0.21 4.81 20.23
N MET A 159 1.22 4.54 21.07
CA MET A 159 2.19 3.46 20.86
C MET A 159 1.82 2.17 21.60
N ALA A 160 0.62 2.10 22.18
CA ALA A 160 0.13 0.86 22.76
C ALA A 160 -0.11 -0.19 21.66
N ASP A 161 0.29 -1.43 21.92
CA ASP A 161 -0.08 -2.57 21.09
C ASP A 161 -1.49 -3.08 21.47
N VAL A 162 -2.03 -3.98 20.65
CA VAL A 162 -3.30 -4.67 20.91
C VAL A 162 -3.25 -5.50 22.18
N LYS A 163 -4.40 -5.62 22.86
CA LYS A 163 -4.59 -6.53 23.99
C LYS A 163 -5.08 -7.89 23.51
N ASP A 164 -4.94 -8.92 24.35
CA ASP A 164 -5.33 -10.31 24.00
C ASP A 164 -6.82 -10.45 23.63
N ASP A 165 -7.68 -9.55 24.11
CA ASP A 165 -9.12 -9.52 23.89
C ASP A 165 -9.58 -8.49 22.85
N ASP A 166 -8.64 -7.76 22.23
CA ASP A 166 -8.97 -6.79 21.18
C ASP A 166 -9.36 -7.52 19.88
N GLU A 167 -10.46 -7.09 19.26
CA GLU A 167 -10.75 -7.40 17.86
C GLU A 167 -9.98 -6.42 16.96
N PHE A 168 -9.12 -6.94 16.08
CA PHE A 168 -8.35 -6.15 15.13
C PHE A 168 -8.10 -6.90 13.83
N LEU A 169 -7.84 -6.14 12.76
CA LEU A 169 -7.32 -6.67 11.50
C LEU A 169 -5.78 -6.61 11.54
N GLU A 170 -5.09 -7.74 11.43
CA GLU A 170 -3.63 -7.76 11.27
C GLU A 170 -3.24 -7.72 9.79
N ILE A 171 -2.33 -6.83 9.42
CA ILE A 171 -1.78 -6.74 8.06
C ILE A 171 -0.26 -6.77 8.17
N GLU A 172 0.39 -7.64 7.40
CA GLU A 172 1.84 -7.66 7.29
C GLU A 172 2.28 -6.80 6.10
N THR A 173 3.28 -5.94 6.30
CA THR A 173 3.79 -5.03 5.26
C THR A 173 5.31 -5.09 5.23
N MET A 174 5.85 -5.54 4.09
CA MET A 174 7.28 -5.73 3.85
C MET A 174 7.83 -4.61 2.97
N GLY A 175 8.73 -3.79 3.52
CA GLY A 175 9.52 -2.83 2.75
C GLY A 175 10.68 -3.49 2.03
N MET A 176 10.89 -3.13 0.76
CA MET A 176 12.07 -3.47 -0.02
C MET A 176 12.42 -2.34 -1.01
N GLN A 177 13.63 -2.31 -1.55
CA GLN A 177 14.01 -1.34 -2.58
C GLN A 177 13.38 -1.73 -3.93
N PHE A 178 12.45 -0.98 -4.53
CA PHE A 178 11.65 0.14 -3.99
C PHE A 178 10.16 -0.20 -4.13
N ASN A 179 9.64 -0.97 -3.19
CA ASN A 179 8.26 -1.43 -3.17
C ASN A 179 7.82 -1.83 -1.74
N TRP A 180 6.51 -1.82 -1.52
CA TRP A 180 5.87 -2.44 -0.36
C TRP A 180 5.12 -3.70 -0.82
N ILE A 181 5.38 -4.84 -0.19
CA ILE A 181 4.58 -6.06 -0.38
C ILE A 181 3.63 -6.18 0.80
N LEU A 182 2.35 -6.30 0.50
CA LEU A 182 1.27 -6.38 1.48
C LEU A 182 0.87 -7.85 1.64
N ARG A 183 0.46 -8.21 2.85
CA ARG A 183 -0.10 -9.53 3.15
C ARG A 183 -1.24 -9.41 4.15
N TYR A 184 -2.41 -9.84 3.72
CA TYR A 184 -3.65 -9.85 4.49
C TYR A 184 -4.02 -11.29 4.83
N PRO A 185 -4.58 -11.53 6.02
CA PRO A 185 -5.15 -12.83 6.35
C PRO A 185 -6.35 -13.12 5.44
N GLY A 186 -6.59 -14.41 5.18
CA GLY A 186 -7.79 -14.87 4.52
C GLY A 186 -8.96 -15.03 5.49
N GLU A 187 -9.81 -16.03 5.23
CA GLU A 187 -10.99 -16.32 6.04
C GLU A 187 -10.65 -16.76 7.46
N ASP A 188 -9.47 -17.33 7.67
CA ASP A 188 -9.05 -17.81 9.00
C ASP A 188 -8.64 -16.67 9.96
N GLY A 189 -8.51 -15.45 9.43
CA GLY A 189 -8.13 -14.23 10.16
C GLY A 189 -6.69 -14.22 10.67
N LYS A 190 -5.81 -15.11 10.19
CA LYS A 190 -4.43 -15.28 10.67
C LYS A 190 -3.45 -15.16 9.52
N ILE A 191 -2.24 -14.74 9.87
CA ILE A 191 -1.10 -14.67 8.94
C ILE A 191 -0.21 -15.89 9.20
N GLY A 192 0.04 -16.70 8.17
CA GLY A 192 0.88 -17.88 8.27
C GLY A 192 2.37 -17.64 8.57
N ALA A 193 3.09 -18.71 8.91
CA ALA A 193 4.51 -18.66 9.21
C ALA A 193 5.37 -18.23 8.00
N ARG A 194 6.54 -17.66 8.29
CA ARG A 194 7.53 -17.24 7.30
C ARG A 194 8.95 -17.58 7.74
N ASP A 195 9.82 -17.78 6.78
CA ASP A 195 11.26 -17.95 6.94
C ASP A 195 12.00 -17.26 5.79
N PHE A 196 12.93 -16.36 6.12
CA PHE A 196 13.69 -15.61 5.13
C PHE A 196 14.46 -16.51 4.16
N ARG A 197 14.81 -17.74 4.56
CA ARG A 197 15.51 -18.73 3.72
C ARG A 197 14.63 -19.28 2.59
N LEU A 198 13.31 -19.16 2.71
CA LEU A 198 12.34 -19.58 1.70
C LEU A 198 12.07 -18.48 0.66
N THR A 199 12.72 -17.32 0.78
CA THR A 199 12.54 -16.20 -0.15
C THR A 199 13.01 -16.59 -1.56
N SER A 200 12.13 -16.45 -2.54
CA SER A 200 12.43 -16.70 -3.96
C SER A 200 11.70 -15.70 -4.85
N ALA A 201 11.89 -15.80 -6.17
CA ALA A 201 11.16 -14.95 -7.12
C ALA A 201 9.62 -15.17 -7.05
N SER A 202 9.17 -16.39 -6.78
CA SER A 202 7.76 -16.74 -6.61
C SER A 202 7.28 -16.71 -5.16
N ASN A 203 8.17 -16.49 -4.20
CA ASN A 203 7.86 -16.40 -2.77
C ASN A 203 8.60 -15.22 -2.15
N PRO A 204 8.23 -13.98 -2.47
CA PRO A 204 9.02 -12.80 -2.08
C PRO A 204 8.97 -12.48 -0.59
N LEU A 205 7.98 -13.02 0.14
CA LEU A 205 7.82 -12.86 1.59
C LEU A 205 8.47 -14.00 2.41
N GLY A 206 8.92 -15.06 1.75
CA GLY A 206 9.46 -16.25 2.39
C GLY A 206 8.39 -17.01 3.18
N GLN A 207 7.15 -17.07 2.70
CA GLN A 207 6.07 -17.82 3.33
C GLN A 207 6.41 -19.31 3.39
N ASP A 208 6.09 -19.94 4.52
CA ASP A 208 6.21 -21.39 4.69
C ASP A 208 4.92 -22.07 4.22
N TRP A 209 4.94 -22.54 2.98
CA TRP A 209 3.78 -23.21 2.37
C TRP A 209 3.37 -24.50 3.06
N THR A 210 4.13 -25.02 4.04
CA THR A 210 3.72 -26.18 4.84
C THR A 210 2.81 -25.80 6.02
N ASP A 211 2.72 -24.51 6.37
CA ASP A 211 1.75 -23.98 7.33
C ASP A 211 0.42 -23.68 6.61
N PRO A 212 -0.68 -24.38 6.91
CA PRO A 212 -1.96 -24.21 6.22
C PRO A 212 -2.53 -22.78 6.25
N LYS A 213 -2.13 -21.96 7.23
CA LYS A 213 -2.53 -20.54 7.33
C LYS A 213 -1.95 -19.66 6.21
N ASN A 214 -1.01 -20.18 5.42
CA ASN A 214 -0.49 -19.48 4.25
C ASN A 214 -1.35 -19.66 3.01
N LEU A 215 -2.29 -20.62 3.02
CA LEU A 215 -3.03 -21.02 1.81
C LEU A 215 -4.10 -20.00 1.42
N ASP A 216 -4.66 -19.28 2.40
CA ASP A 216 -5.67 -18.25 2.23
C ASP A 216 -5.12 -16.82 2.34
N ASP A 217 -3.83 -16.66 2.63
CA ASP A 217 -3.18 -15.35 2.67
C ASP A 217 -3.24 -14.62 1.31
N LEU A 218 -3.64 -13.35 1.37
CA LEU A 218 -3.81 -12.48 0.20
C LEU A 218 -2.63 -11.51 0.07
N GLN A 219 -2.22 -11.20 -1.16
CA GLN A 219 -1.18 -10.19 -1.44
C GLN A 219 -1.68 -9.11 -2.42
N PRO A 220 -2.58 -8.21 -1.99
CA PRO A 220 -3.15 -7.19 -2.87
C PRO A 220 -2.13 -6.13 -3.28
N SER A 221 -2.44 -5.41 -4.36
CA SER A 221 -1.63 -4.26 -4.82
C SER A 221 -1.71 -3.09 -3.85
N ASP A 222 -2.90 -2.79 -3.33
CA ASP A 222 -3.20 -1.59 -2.57
C ASP A 222 -3.69 -1.92 -1.17
N ILE A 223 -3.61 -0.94 -0.26
CA ILE A 223 -4.11 -1.09 1.10
C ILE A 223 -5.59 -0.73 1.10
N VAL A 224 -6.45 -1.61 1.59
CA VAL A 224 -7.88 -1.35 1.77
C VAL A 224 -8.23 -1.61 3.23
N LEU A 225 -8.76 -0.60 3.91
CA LEU A 225 -9.07 -0.63 5.34
C LEU A 225 -10.55 -0.35 5.56
N PRO A 226 -11.24 -1.11 6.43
CA PRO A 226 -12.58 -0.75 6.87
C PRO A 226 -12.53 0.40 7.88
N VAL A 227 -13.36 1.43 7.68
CA VAL A 227 -13.48 2.56 8.62
C VAL A 227 -13.94 2.07 10.00
N GLY A 228 -13.39 2.68 11.07
CA GLY A 228 -13.76 2.37 12.45
C GLY A 228 -13.23 1.05 13.01
N LYS A 229 -12.57 0.21 12.20
CA LYS A 229 -11.96 -1.04 12.67
C LYS A 229 -10.52 -0.81 13.13
N LYS A 230 -10.14 -1.37 14.28
CA LYS A 230 -8.74 -1.35 14.74
C LYS A 230 -7.87 -2.17 13.78
N VAL A 231 -6.79 -1.59 13.28
CA VAL A 231 -5.85 -2.25 12.36
C VAL A 231 -4.46 -2.27 13.00
N ARG A 232 -3.83 -3.45 12.98
CA ARG A 232 -2.46 -3.67 13.44
C ARG A 232 -1.57 -3.98 12.24
N PHE A 233 -0.65 -3.08 11.93
CA PHE A 233 0.36 -3.33 10.91
C PHE A 233 1.58 -4.00 11.55
N ARG A 234 1.94 -5.19 11.07
CA ARG A 234 3.24 -5.83 11.29
C ARG A 234 4.18 -5.39 10.19
N ILE A 235 5.12 -4.53 10.53
CA ILE A 235 5.98 -3.83 9.57
C ILE A 235 7.36 -4.50 9.57
N LEU A 236 7.82 -4.85 8.37
CA LEU A 236 9.03 -5.62 8.12
C LEU A 236 9.88 -4.93 7.06
N SER A 237 11.17 -5.23 7.05
CA SER A 237 12.04 -4.89 5.94
C SER A 237 12.84 -6.10 5.46
N ARG A 238 12.96 -6.21 4.13
CA ARG A 238 13.73 -7.25 3.45
C ARG A 238 15.22 -6.91 3.33
N ASP A 239 15.54 -5.63 3.17
CA ASP A 239 16.88 -5.19 2.76
C ASP A 239 17.46 -4.11 3.68
N VAL A 240 17.03 -2.86 3.55
CA VAL A 240 17.55 -1.69 4.26
C VAL A 240 16.50 -1.09 5.18
N LEU A 241 16.83 -0.04 5.93
CA LEU A 241 15.82 0.71 6.66
C LEU A 241 14.84 1.36 5.67
N HIS A 242 13.55 1.18 5.94
CA HIS A 242 12.47 1.98 5.37
C HIS A 242 11.66 2.56 6.53
N SER A 243 10.67 3.39 6.24
CA SER A 243 9.71 3.81 7.26
C SER A 243 8.32 3.86 6.66
N PHE A 244 7.42 3.10 7.27
CA PHE A 244 6.01 3.04 6.92
C PHE A 244 5.37 4.34 7.41
N PHE A 245 4.92 5.18 6.49
CA PHE A 245 4.30 6.45 6.83
C PHE A 245 2.98 6.65 6.09
N LEU A 246 1.90 6.80 6.85
CA LEU A 246 0.58 7.19 6.39
C LEU A 246 0.32 8.64 6.81
N PRO A 247 0.61 9.65 5.96
CA PRO A 247 0.65 11.05 6.37
C PRO A 247 -0.68 11.57 6.93
N HIS A 248 -1.78 11.21 6.28
CA HIS A 248 -3.14 11.63 6.64
C HIS A 248 -3.63 10.98 7.95
N PHE A 249 -2.99 9.92 8.40
CA PHE A 249 -3.33 9.21 9.63
C PHE A 249 -2.39 9.56 10.79
N ARG A 250 -1.31 10.32 10.53
CA ARG A 250 -0.22 10.60 11.49
C ARG A 250 0.46 9.34 12.03
N VAL A 251 0.44 8.26 11.23
CA VAL A 251 1.01 6.97 11.59
C VAL A 251 2.37 6.83 10.93
N LYS A 252 3.43 6.69 11.74
CA LYS A 252 4.80 6.47 11.27
C LYS A 252 5.49 5.40 12.13
N MET A 253 6.08 4.41 11.49
CA MET A 253 6.91 3.40 12.17
C MET A 253 7.99 2.88 11.22
N ASP A 254 9.19 2.67 11.75
CA ASP A 254 10.33 2.23 10.93
C ASP A 254 10.24 0.75 10.61
N ALA A 255 10.55 0.40 9.37
CA ALA A 255 10.68 -0.97 8.91
C ALA A 255 12.14 -1.38 9.02
N VAL A 256 12.43 -2.29 9.97
CA VAL A 256 13.80 -2.63 10.36
C VAL A 256 14.18 -4.03 9.88
N PRO A 257 15.28 -4.20 9.13
CA PRO A 257 15.74 -5.53 8.74
C PRO A 257 16.01 -6.43 9.96
N GLY A 258 15.39 -7.60 9.99
CA GLY A 258 15.56 -8.58 11.05
C GLY A 258 14.75 -8.34 12.34
N MET A 259 13.96 -7.26 12.42
CA MET A 259 13.12 -6.97 13.58
C MET A 259 11.73 -6.48 13.13
N PRO A 260 10.64 -7.22 13.44
CA PRO A 260 9.30 -6.71 13.21
C PRO A 260 9.02 -5.53 14.14
N THR A 261 8.45 -4.47 13.56
CA THR A 261 7.85 -3.36 14.30
C THR A 261 6.34 -3.39 14.11
N TYR A 262 5.62 -2.73 15.00
CA TYR A 262 4.16 -2.75 15.00
C TYR A 262 3.62 -1.34 15.17
N PHE A 263 2.52 -1.04 14.49
CA PHE A 263 1.74 0.15 14.76
C PHE A 263 0.25 -0.20 14.68
N VAL A 264 -0.50 0.24 15.69
CA VAL A 264 -1.94 0.03 15.78
C VAL A 264 -2.63 1.37 15.59
N PHE A 265 -3.65 1.43 14.75
CA PHE A 265 -4.51 2.60 14.66
C PHE A 265 -5.91 2.24 14.15
N THR A 266 -6.84 3.17 14.34
CA THR A 266 -8.21 3.08 13.83
C THR A 266 -8.41 4.19 12.78
N PRO A 267 -8.70 3.87 11.51
CA PRO A 267 -9.09 4.86 10.51
C PRO A 267 -10.47 5.42 10.84
N SER A 268 -10.63 6.74 10.78
CA SER A 268 -11.84 7.44 11.24
C SER A 268 -12.61 8.16 10.13
N THR A 269 -12.13 8.14 8.89
CA THR A 269 -12.75 8.84 7.76
C THR A 269 -12.53 8.06 6.48
N THR A 270 -13.62 7.75 5.76
CA THR A 270 -13.52 7.02 4.49
C THR A 270 -12.82 7.86 3.43
N THR A 271 -12.29 7.22 2.38
CA THR A 271 -11.69 7.94 1.26
C THR A 271 -12.73 8.86 0.60
N GLU A 272 -13.96 8.40 0.42
CA GLU A 272 -15.05 9.20 -0.16
C GLU A 272 -15.41 10.42 0.70
N GLU A 273 -15.54 10.22 2.02
CA GLU A 273 -15.78 11.33 2.95
C GLU A 273 -14.65 12.36 2.90
N TYR A 274 -13.41 11.90 2.84
CA TYR A 274 -12.24 12.79 2.76
C TYR A 274 -12.21 13.56 1.44
N ARG A 275 -12.50 12.91 0.30
CA ARG A 275 -12.65 13.59 -1.00
C ARG A 275 -13.70 14.70 -0.93
N LYS A 276 -14.85 14.44 -0.29
CA LYS A 276 -15.89 15.43 -0.07
C LYS A 276 -15.40 16.60 0.79
N GLN A 277 -14.65 16.34 1.87
CA GLN A 277 -14.03 17.41 2.66
C GLN A 277 -13.08 18.26 1.81
N LEU A 278 -12.24 17.64 0.98
CA LEU A 278 -11.31 18.34 0.09
C LEU A 278 -12.05 19.23 -0.93
N SER A 279 -13.21 18.79 -1.42
CA SER A 279 -14.03 19.55 -2.38
C SER A 279 -14.46 20.94 -1.88
N GLU A 280 -14.50 21.14 -0.55
CA GLU A 280 -14.88 22.42 0.04
C GLU A 280 -13.78 23.49 -0.08
N TYR A 281 -12.56 23.09 -0.46
CA TYR A 281 -11.39 23.94 -0.51
C TYR A 281 -11.04 24.38 -1.94
N PRO A 282 -10.92 25.69 -2.22
CA PRO A 282 -10.60 26.20 -3.56
C PRO A 282 -9.31 25.64 -4.15
N GLU A 283 -8.30 25.32 -3.33
CA GLU A 283 -7.03 24.76 -3.77
C GLU A 283 -7.15 23.32 -4.34
N TYR A 284 -8.27 22.63 -4.12
CA TYR A 284 -8.56 21.30 -4.63
C TYR A 284 -9.57 21.28 -5.79
N GLN A 285 -10.24 22.40 -6.07
CA GLN A 285 -11.17 22.59 -7.20
C GLN A 285 -10.45 22.82 -8.55
N VAL A 286 -9.17 22.49 -8.62
CA VAL A 286 -8.34 22.64 -9.83
C VAL A 286 -8.10 21.27 -10.47
N PRO A 287 -7.86 21.18 -11.78
CA PRO A 287 -7.53 19.93 -12.46
C PRO A 287 -6.35 19.21 -11.78
N ALA A 288 -6.45 17.89 -11.68
CA ALA A 288 -5.40 17.06 -11.10
C ALA A 288 -4.12 17.06 -11.93
N ASP A 289 -4.28 16.97 -13.25
CA ASP A 289 -3.22 17.10 -14.23
C ASP A 289 -3.22 18.51 -14.81
N PRO A 290 -2.16 19.32 -14.62
CA PRO A 290 -2.04 20.64 -15.24
C PRO A 290 -2.09 20.61 -16.77
N ASP A 291 -1.72 19.49 -17.40
CA ASP A 291 -1.73 19.31 -18.85
C ASP A 291 -3.11 18.86 -19.39
N ASP A 292 -4.05 18.49 -18.52
CA ASP A 292 -5.45 18.18 -18.85
C ASP A 292 -6.45 19.06 -18.07
N PRO A 293 -6.75 20.28 -18.56
CA PRO A 293 -7.63 21.21 -17.87
C PRO A 293 -9.10 20.79 -17.79
N GLU A 294 -9.55 19.84 -18.62
CA GLU A 294 -10.91 19.29 -18.61
C GLU A 294 -11.00 17.98 -17.81
N GLY A 295 -9.86 17.48 -17.33
CA GLY A 295 -9.76 16.29 -16.50
C GLY A 295 -10.37 16.45 -15.11
N PRO A 296 -10.40 15.35 -14.33
CA PRO A 296 -10.96 15.37 -12.99
C PRO A 296 -10.20 16.34 -12.07
N GLN A 297 -10.93 16.92 -11.12
CA GLN A 297 -10.37 17.82 -10.14
C GLN A 297 -9.50 17.05 -9.12
N LYS A 298 -8.57 17.75 -8.46
CA LYS A 298 -7.64 17.14 -7.49
C LYS A 298 -8.33 16.36 -6.38
N TRP A 299 -9.49 16.79 -5.91
CA TRP A 299 -10.21 16.07 -4.87
C TRP A 299 -10.88 14.80 -5.40
N GLU A 300 -11.25 14.71 -6.68
CA GLU A 300 -11.94 13.54 -7.25
C GLU A 300 -11.00 12.33 -7.36
N VAL A 301 -9.73 12.59 -7.69
CA VAL A 301 -8.69 11.55 -7.84
C VAL A 301 -7.87 11.33 -6.58
N PHE A 302 -8.23 11.97 -5.46
CA PHE A 302 -7.47 11.84 -4.23
C PHE A 302 -7.59 10.42 -3.68
N ASP A 303 -6.47 9.80 -3.36
CA ASP A 303 -6.41 8.65 -2.48
C ASP A 303 -5.44 8.93 -1.35
N TYR A 304 -5.63 8.27 -0.22
CA TYR A 304 -4.58 8.25 0.78
C TYR A 304 -3.37 7.49 0.24
N GLU A 305 -2.19 7.80 0.78
CA GLU A 305 -0.96 7.15 0.37
C GLU A 305 -0.19 6.61 1.58
N LEU A 306 0.42 5.44 1.38
CA LEU A 306 1.57 4.98 2.13
C LEU A 306 2.80 5.48 1.39
N ALA A 307 3.68 6.19 2.09
CA ALA A 307 4.96 6.66 1.57
C ALA A 307 6.11 6.09 2.41
N CYS A 308 7.27 5.89 1.77
CA CYS A 308 8.50 5.62 2.49
C CYS A 308 9.04 6.92 3.12
N ALA A 309 9.30 6.91 4.43
CA ALA A 309 9.76 8.09 5.19
C ALA A 309 11.15 7.92 5.84
N GLU A 310 11.96 6.98 5.34
CA GLU A 310 13.37 6.79 5.68
C GLU A 310 14.18 6.58 4.40
N LEU A 311 15.35 7.23 4.29
CA LEU A 311 16.12 7.23 3.06
C LEU A 311 16.62 5.81 2.73
N CYS A 312 16.01 5.18 1.73
CA CYS A 312 16.31 3.80 1.35
C CYS A 312 17.01 3.65 0.00
N GLY A 313 17.48 4.74 -0.63
CA GLY A 313 18.24 4.73 -1.90
C GLY A 313 17.59 5.53 -3.03
N ASN A 314 18.02 5.30 -4.28
CA ASN A 314 17.68 6.15 -5.43
C ASN A 314 16.18 6.23 -5.79
N GLY A 315 15.42 5.15 -5.56
CA GLY A 315 13.97 5.11 -5.79
C GLY A 315 13.14 5.42 -4.55
N HIS A 316 13.74 6.00 -3.49
CA HIS A 316 13.06 6.28 -2.23
C HIS A 316 11.74 7.07 -2.43
N PHE A 317 11.74 8.08 -3.30
CA PHE A 317 10.59 8.94 -3.54
C PHE A 317 9.39 8.25 -4.23
N SER A 318 9.64 7.17 -4.96
CA SER A 318 8.64 6.44 -5.76
C SER A 318 8.02 5.26 -5.00
N MET A 319 8.53 4.94 -3.81
CA MET A 319 8.06 3.81 -3.01
C MET A 319 6.76 4.16 -2.28
N ARG A 320 5.64 4.07 -2.99
CA ARG A 320 4.31 4.41 -2.50
C ARG A 320 3.29 3.30 -2.76
N LYS A 321 2.22 3.28 -1.96
CA LYS A 321 1.02 2.48 -2.20
C LYS A 321 -0.23 3.32 -2.00
N VAL A 322 -1.26 3.03 -2.79
CA VAL A 322 -2.58 3.62 -2.58
C VAL A 322 -3.20 3.01 -1.33
N VAL A 323 -3.86 3.85 -0.54
CA VAL A 323 -4.63 3.44 0.64
C VAL A 323 -6.06 3.92 0.46
N ARG A 324 -7.01 2.98 0.52
CA ARG A 324 -8.44 3.26 0.52
C ARG A 324 -9.04 2.89 1.87
N VAL A 325 -9.82 3.81 2.44
CA VAL A 325 -10.64 3.53 3.62
C VAL A 325 -12.08 3.46 3.16
N VAL A 326 -12.74 2.34 3.41
CA VAL A 326 -14.05 2.00 2.86
C VAL A 326 -15.01 1.58 3.96
N GLU A 327 -16.29 1.49 3.63
CA GLU A 327 -17.28 0.89 4.53
C GLU A 327 -17.06 -0.62 4.70
N GLN A 328 -17.53 -1.19 5.81
CA GLN A 328 -17.31 -2.61 6.13
C GLN A 328 -17.85 -3.56 5.04
N GLU A 329 -19.01 -3.25 4.45
CA GLU A 329 -19.61 -4.04 3.37
C GLU A 329 -18.76 -4.02 2.10
N GLU A 330 -18.22 -2.84 1.72
CA GLU A 330 -17.33 -2.71 0.58
C GLU A 330 -16.01 -3.44 0.81
N TYR A 331 -15.47 -3.38 2.04
CA TYR A 331 -14.27 -4.14 2.41
C TYR A 331 -14.47 -5.65 2.26
N GLU A 332 -15.61 -6.18 2.72
CA GLU A 332 -15.94 -7.61 2.60
C GLU A 332 -16.17 -8.04 1.14
N ALA A 333 -16.80 -7.19 0.33
CA ALA A 333 -16.94 -7.42 -1.11
C ALA A 333 -15.57 -7.48 -1.79
N TRP A 334 -14.71 -6.49 -1.52
CA TRP A 334 -13.34 -6.45 -2.04
C TRP A 334 -12.51 -7.67 -1.62
N LEU A 335 -12.66 -8.14 -0.38
CA LEU A 335 -11.95 -9.30 0.13
C LEU A 335 -12.31 -10.57 -0.64
N LYS A 336 -13.61 -10.77 -0.96
CA LYS A 336 -14.11 -11.93 -1.73
C LYS A 336 -13.62 -11.96 -3.17
N GLU A 337 -13.29 -10.80 -3.74
CA GLU A 337 -12.73 -10.70 -5.09
C GLU A 337 -11.24 -11.08 -5.13
N GLN A 338 -10.55 -11.14 -3.99
CA GLN A 338 -9.13 -11.47 -3.95
C GLN A 338 -8.91 -12.98 -4.13
N THR A 339 -7.96 -13.33 -4.98
CA THR A 339 -7.43 -14.70 -5.05
C THR A 339 -6.28 -14.85 -4.06
N PRO A 340 -6.27 -15.89 -3.19
CA PRO A 340 -5.13 -16.14 -2.32
C PRO A 340 -3.85 -16.34 -3.12
N TYR A 341 -2.74 -15.81 -2.60
CA TYR A 341 -1.48 -15.80 -3.32
C TYR A 341 -0.99 -17.21 -3.64
N TYR A 342 -1.24 -18.15 -2.73
CA TYR A 342 -0.90 -19.56 -2.92
C TYR A 342 -1.55 -20.14 -4.20
N PHE A 343 -2.87 -19.97 -4.38
CA PHE A 343 -3.58 -20.51 -5.54
C PHE A 343 -3.17 -19.83 -6.85
N GLY A 344 -2.88 -18.52 -6.82
CA GLY A 344 -2.45 -17.80 -8.02
C GLY A 344 -0.96 -18.00 -8.40
N SER A 345 -0.08 -18.22 -7.41
CA SER A 345 1.37 -18.13 -7.61
C SER A 345 2.17 -19.37 -7.22
N ILE A 346 1.63 -20.30 -6.44
CA ILE A 346 2.37 -21.44 -5.90
C ILE A 346 1.76 -22.78 -6.33
N ARG A 347 0.43 -22.90 -6.28
CA ARG A 347 -0.32 -24.13 -6.56
C ARG A 347 0.15 -24.81 -7.85
N GLY A 348 0.45 -26.11 -7.77
CA GLY A 348 0.88 -26.94 -8.89
C GLY A 348 2.34 -26.74 -9.35
N LYS A 349 3.10 -25.81 -8.76
CA LYS A 349 4.54 -25.63 -9.05
C LYS A 349 5.38 -26.61 -8.24
N ASP A 350 6.65 -26.77 -8.61
CA ASP A 350 7.59 -27.62 -7.86
C ASP A 350 7.76 -27.23 -6.39
N SER A 351 7.51 -25.95 -6.06
CA SER A 351 7.53 -25.42 -4.71
C SER A 351 6.26 -25.68 -3.89
N ASP A 352 5.23 -26.26 -4.50
CA ASP A 352 3.96 -26.56 -3.83
C ASP A 352 4.07 -27.87 -3.02
N PRO A 353 4.00 -27.81 -1.67
CA PRO A 353 4.03 -29.02 -0.85
C PRO A 353 2.76 -29.87 -0.96
N TYR A 354 1.68 -29.31 -1.50
CA TYR A 354 0.39 -29.97 -1.66
C TYR A 354 0.08 -30.33 -3.11
N LYS A 355 1.05 -30.27 -4.03
CA LYS A 355 0.82 -30.45 -5.48
C LYS A 355 0.06 -31.74 -5.86
N ASP A 356 0.24 -32.79 -5.06
CA ASP A 356 -0.36 -34.12 -5.27
C ASP A 356 -1.67 -34.32 -4.46
N GLN A 357 -2.12 -33.30 -3.73
CA GLN A 357 -3.39 -33.29 -2.99
C GLN A 357 -4.43 -32.47 -3.76
N LEU A 358 -5.71 -32.66 -3.45
CA LEU A 358 -6.82 -31.90 -4.02
C LEU A 358 -7.59 -31.22 -2.90
N PHE A 359 -7.80 -29.90 -3.00
CA PHE A 359 -8.57 -29.15 -2.00
C PHE A 359 -10.06 -29.13 -2.35
N ASP A 360 -10.93 -29.10 -1.33
CA ASP A 360 -12.39 -29.06 -1.52
C ASP A 360 -12.82 -27.86 -2.37
N SER A 361 -12.19 -26.70 -2.17
CA SER A 361 -12.44 -25.50 -2.98
C SER A 361 -12.08 -25.69 -4.46
N GLU A 362 -10.99 -26.40 -4.76
CA GLU A 362 -10.64 -26.74 -6.14
C GLU A 362 -11.63 -27.74 -6.74
N ILE A 363 -12.14 -28.69 -5.95
CA ILE A 363 -13.16 -29.64 -6.42
C ILE A 363 -14.42 -28.87 -6.80
N GLU A 364 -14.92 -27.97 -5.93
CA GLU A 364 -16.12 -27.19 -6.20
C GLU A 364 -16.01 -26.36 -7.49
N ASP A 365 -14.90 -25.66 -7.68
CA ASP A 365 -14.69 -24.85 -8.89
C ASP A 365 -14.54 -25.70 -10.14
N ARG A 366 -13.80 -26.82 -10.05
CA ARG A 366 -13.63 -27.74 -11.18
C ARG A 366 -14.93 -28.47 -11.52
N THR A 367 -15.79 -28.77 -10.55
CA THR A 367 -17.12 -29.34 -10.79
C THR A 367 -18.02 -28.37 -11.54
N LYS A 368 -18.06 -27.09 -11.14
CA LYS A 368 -18.83 -26.06 -11.85
C LYS A 368 -18.34 -25.87 -13.29
N ASN A 369 -17.02 -25.85 -13.49
CA ASN A 369 -16.44 -25.74 -14.83
C ASN A 369 -16.79 -26.96 -15.68
N PHE A 370 -16.62 -28.17 -15.14
CA PHE A 370 -17.02 -29.42 -15.79
C PHE A 370 -18.50 -29.40 -16.22
N GLU A 371 -19.41 -28.99 -15.34
CA GLU A 371 -20.85 -28.90 -15.66
C GLU A 371 -21.11 -27.93 -16.82
N ASN A 372 -20.52 -26.73 -16.75
CA ASN A 372 -20.65 -25.72 -17.82
C ASN A 372 -20.11 -26.23 -19.16
N ASP A 373 -18.92 -26.83 -19.16
CA ASP A 373 -18.28 -27.32 -20.38
C ASP A 373 -19.04 -28.52 -20.98
N MET A 374 -19.58 -29.40 -20.13
CA MET A 374 -20.46 -30.49 -20.55
C MET A 374 -21.75 -29.97 -21.18
N TYR A 375 -22.37 -28.95 -20.59
CA TYR A 375 -23.53 -28.30 -21.17
C TYR A 375 -23.21 -27.65 -22.51
N GLU A 376 -22.06 -26.97 -22.63
CA GLU A 376 -21.62 -26.42 -23.90
C GLU A 376 -21.43 -27.53 -24.95
N ALA A 377 -20.72 -28.61 -24.62
CA ALA A 377 -20.50 -29.74 -25.53
C ALA A 377 -21.82 -30.40 -25.99
N MET A 378 -22.81 -30.49 -25.11
CA MET A 378 -24.13 -31.04 -25.43
C MET A 378 -24.97 -30.17 -26.37
N TYR A 379 -24.91 -28.84 -26.21
CA TYR A 379 -25.83 -27.92 -26.87
C TYR A 379 -25.20 -27.06 -27.97
N LYS A 380 -23.87 -27.07 -28.12
CA LYS A 380 -23.17 -26.36 -29.19
C LYS A 380 -23.73 -26.74 -30.57
N GLU A 381 -23.99 -25.75 -31.42
CA GLU A 381 -24.31 -25.99 -32.83
C GLU A 381 -23.09 -26.59 -33.54
N LEU A 382 -23.31 -27.68 -34.27
CA LEU A 382 -22.26 -28.41 -34.97
C LEU A 382 -22.40 -28.23 -36.48
N GLU A 383 -21.27 -28.16 -37.18
CA GLU A 383 -21.25 -28.25 -38.63
C GLU A 383 -21.53 -29.69 -39.12
N GLU A 384 -21.91 -29.84 -40.39
CA GLU A 384 -22.27 -31.15 -40.95
C GLU A 384 -21.07 -32.12 -40.93
N GLY A 385 -21.17 -33.16 -40.09
CA GLY A 385 -20.14 -34.18 -39.92
C GLY A 385 -19.27 -34.02 -38.66
N GLU A 386 -19.45 -32.97 -37.87
CA GLU A 386 -18.77 -32.82 -36.57
C GLU A 386 -19.39 -33.71 -35.49
N LYS A 387 -18.55 -34.10 -34.52
CA LYS A 387 -18.92 -34.93 -33.37
C LYS A 387 -18.92 -34.10 -32.10
N ARG A 388 -19.83 -34.39 -31.18
CA ARG A 388 -19.87 -33.77 -29.84
C ARG A 388 -18.80 -34.42 -28.97
N VAL A 389 -17.65 -33.78 -28.83
CA VAL A 389 -16.53 -34.31 -28.03
C VAL A 389 -16.25 -33.38 -26.87
N TYR A 390 -16.09 -33.95 -25.68
CA TYR A 390 -15.60 -33.27 -24.49
C TYR A 390 -14.34 -33.97 -23.97
N GLN A 391 -13.29 -33.22 -23.66
CA GLN A 391 -12.05 -33.75 -23.11
C GLN A 391 -12.12 -33.78 -21.58
N LEU A 392 -11.74 -34.90 -20.96
CA LEU A 392 -11.64 -34.99 -19.51
C LEU A 392 -10.26 -34.50 -19.07
N ASP A 393 -10.18 -33.24 -18.67
CA ASP A 393 -8.91 -32.54 -18.45
C ASP A 393 -8.15 -32.97 -17.20
N ASN A 394 -8.82 -33.60 -16.24
CA ASN A 394 -8.27 -34.01 -14.94
C ASN A 394 -8.24 -35.53 -14.74
N VAL A 395 -8.46 -36.30 -15.81
CA VAL A 395 -8.25 -37.75 -15.83
C VAL A 395 -6.79 -38.06 -16.17
N GLN A 396 -6.04 -38.45 -15.15
CA GLN A 396 -4.62 -38.75 -15.18
C GLN A 396 -4.37 -40.21 -14.79
N PHE A 397 -3.34 -40.79 -15.40
CA PHE A 397 -2.90 -42.16 -15.15
C PHE A 397 -1.47 -42.18 -14.61
N GLN A 398 -1.14 -43.20 -13.82
CA GLN A 398 0.25 -43.47 -13.46
C GLN A 398 1.10 -43.67 -14.74
N SER A 399 2.36 -43.23 -14.69
CA SER A 399 3.25 -43.29 -15.85
C SER A 399 3.41 -44.72 -16.39
N GLY A 400 3.19 -44.91 -17.69
CA GLY A 400 3.22 -46.22 -18.34
C GLY A 400 2.09 -47.18 -17.91
N SER A 401 1.04 -46.68 -17.26
CA SER A 401 -0.05 -47.49 -16.70
C SER A 401 -1.43 -47.00 -17.14
N SER A 402 -2.44 -47.85 -16.92
CA SER A 402 -3.87 -47.55 -16.99
C SER A 402 -4.50 -47.39 -15.60
N GLU A 403 -3.70 -47.39 -14.54
CA GLU A 403 -4.18 -47.07 -13.19
C GLU A 403 -4.45 -45.57 -13.04
N LEU A 404 -5.67 -45.23 -12.62
CA LEU A 404 -6.10 -43.85 -12.36
C LEU A 404 -5.38 -43.30 -11.12
N THR A 405 -5.08 -42.00 -11.15
CA THR A 405 -4.60 -41.30 -9.95
C THR A 405 -5.76 -40.94 -9.03
N GLU A 406 -5.49 -40.72 -7.74
CA GLU A 406 -6.51 -40.26 -6.79
C GLU A 406 -7.13 -38.91 -7.24
N LEU A 407 -6.31 -38.04 -7.87
CA LEU A 407 -6.73 -36.76 -8.42
C LEU A 407 -7.77 -36.87 -9.55
N SER A 408 -7.93 -38.05 -10.16
CA SER A 408 -8.87 -38.26 -11.27
C SER A 408 -10.27 -38.69 -10.82
N THR A 409 -10.39 -39.09 -9.55
CA THR A 409 -11.63 -39.68 -9.04
C THR A 409 -12.79 -38.69 -9.03
N TYR A 410 -12.54 -37.41 -8.70
CA TYR A 410 -13.60 -36.40 -8.62
C TYR A 410 -14.21 -36.08 -9.99
N GLU A 411 -13.41 -35.92 -11.05
CA GLU A 411 -13.92 -35.59 -12.39
C GLU A 411 -14.71 -36.76 -12.98
N LEU A 412 -14.25 -37.99 -12.76
CA LEU A 412 -15.01 -39.17 -13.15
C LEU A 412 -16.30 -39.33 -12.33
N GLN A 413 -16.31 -38.91 -11.07
CA GLN A 413 -17.51 -38.84 -10.25
C GLN A 413 -18.49 -37.79 -10.79
N ASN A 414 -18.01 -36.60 -11.16
CA ASN A 414 -18.82 -35.57 -11.81
C ASN A 414 -19.45 -36.09 -13.11
N LEU A 415 -18.69 -36.79 -13.95
CA LEU A 415 -19.23 -37.43 -15.15
C LEU A 415 -20.29 -38.49 -14.83
N ALA A 416 -20.05 -39.33 -13.83
CA ALA A 416 -21.01 -40.35 -13.42
C ALA A 416 -22.32 -39.73 -12.92
N ASP A 417 -22.24 -38.65 -12.13
CA ASP A 417 -23.40 -37.97 -11.58
C ASP A 417 -24.14 -37.18 -12.65
N PHE A 418 -23.42 -36.48 -13.54
CA PHE A 418 -24.01 -35.83 -14.71
C PHE A 418 -24.76 -36.83 -15.61
N MET A 419 -24.21 -38.03 -15.83
CA MET A 419 -24.91 -39.08 -16.58
C MET A 419 -26.16 -39.61 -15.85
N LYS A 420 -26.17 -39.67 -14.51
CA LYS A 420 -27.35 -40.07 -13.74
C LYS A 420 -28.44 -39.02 -13.75
N GLU A 421 -28.07 -37.75 -13.82
CA GLU A 421 -29.04 -36.65 -13.95
C GLU A 421 -29.63 -36.57 -15.37
N ASN A 422 -28.89 -37.06 -16.37
CA ASN A 422 -29.28 -37.06 -17.77
C ASN A 422 -29.49 -38.50 -18.29
N ASP A 423 -30.64 -39.11 -17.98
CA ASP A 423 -30.92 -40.54 -18.24
C ASP A 423 -30.77 -41.00 -19.70
N GLU A 424 -30.94 -40.10 -20.67
CA GLU A 424 -30.84 -40.41 -22.11
C GLU A 424 -29.41 -40.30 -22.65
N LEU A 425 -28.48 -39.70 -21.90
CA LEU A 425 -27.12 -39.45 -22.35
C LEU A 425 -26.37 -40.76 -22.60
N ARG A 426 -25.84 -40.93 -23.82
CA ARG A 426 -24.97 -42.04 -24.23
C ARG A 426 -23.62 -41.48 -24.66
N ILE A 427 -22.54 -42.15 -24.27
CA ILE A 427 -21.18 -41.69 -24.58
C ILE A 427 -20.27 -42.81 -25.10
N GLU A 428 -19.30 -42.47 -25.95
CA GLU A 428 -18.12 -43.31 -26.21
C GLU A 428 -16.91 -42.70 -25.50
N ILE A 429 -16.30 -43.44 -24.58
CA ILE A 429 -15.06 -43.08 -23.90
C ILE A 429 -13.90 -43.42 -24.83
N GLN A 430 -13.12 -42.40 -25.18
CA GLN A 430 -12.04 -42.48 -26.16
C GLN A 430 -10.69 -42.29 -25.45
N GLY A 431 -9.86 -43.32 -25.48
CA GLY A 431 -8.49 -43.26 -24.96
C GLY A 431 -7.50 -42.89 -26.06
N HIS A 432 -6.56 -41.99 -25.76
CA HIS A 432 -5.54 -41.55 -26.70
C HIS A 432 -4.12 -41.63 -26.09
N THR A 433 -3.13 -41.82 -26.95
CA THR A 433 -1.69 -41.76 -26.61
C THR A 433 -0.99 -40.78 -27.55
N ASP A 434 0.24 -40.40 -27.19
CA ASP A 434 1.14 -39.75 -28.14
C ASP A 434 1.74 -40.77 -29.13
N ASN A 435 2.59 -40.29 -30.03
CA ASN A 435 3.26 -41.11 -31.05
C ASN A 435 4.55 -41.81 -30.58
N THR A 436 4.85 -41.81 -29.27
CA THR A 436 6.05 -42.46 -28.73
C THR A 436 5.76 -43.91 -28.35
N GLY A 437 6.73 -44.80 -28.60
CA GLY A 437 6.56 -46.24 -28.36
C GLY A 437 6.05 -47.01 -29.58
N ASP A 438 5.70 -48.27 -29.38
CA ASP A 438 5.15 -49.15 -30.40
C ASP A 438 3.65 -48.88 -30.61
N GLU A 439 3.19 -48.92 -31.86
CA GLU A 439 1.79 -48.64 -32.20
C GLU A 439 0.82 -49.65 -31.57
N ALA A 440 1.17 -50.93 -31.53
CA ALA A 440 0.31 -51.97 -30.94
C ALA A 440 0.23 -51.82 -29.41
N ASP A 441 1.34 -51.44 -28.77
CA ASP A 441 1.37 -51.14 -27.34
C ASP A 441 0.53 -49.88 -27.02
N ASN A 442 0.60 -48.85 -27.86
CA ASN A 442 -0.18 -47.62 -27.72
C ASN A 442 -1.69 -47.85 -27.89
N ILE A 443 -2.09 -48.67 -28.87
CA ILE A 443 -3.49 -49.09 -29.01
C ILE A 443 -3.94 -49.83 -27.75
N THR A 444 -3.14 -50.79 -27.26
CA THR A 444 -3.46 -51.56 -26.05
C THR A 444 -3.57 -50.67 -24.82
N LEU A 445 -2.62 -49.76 -24.61
CA LEU A 445 -2.60 -48.83 -23.47
C LEU A 445 -3.79 -47.87 -23.52
N SER A 446 -4.09 -47.29 -24.68
CA SER A 446 -5.24 -46.39 -24.85
C SER A 446 -6.57 -47.10 -24.59
N GLN A 447 -6.72 -48.35 -25.03
CA GLN A 447 -7.89 -49.17 -24.74
C GLN A 447 -8.01 -49.46 -23.24
N ASN A 448 -6.92 -49.89 -22.60
CA ASN A 448 -6.92 -50.17 -21.16
C ASN A 448 -7.28 -48.93 -20.32
N ARG A 449 -6.88 -47.73 -20.76
CA ARG A 449 -7.25 -46.46 -20.11
C ARG A 449 -8.73 -46.14 -20.27
N ALA A 450 -9.27 -46.29 -21.48
CA ALA A 450 -10.70 -46.11 -21.74
C ALA A 450 -11.55 -47.13 -20.95
N ASP A 451 -11.10 -48.39 -20.87
CA ASP A 451 -11.75 -49.45 -20.12
C ASP A 451 -11.73 -49.17 -18.61
N ARG A 452 -10.64 -48.60 -18.08
CA ARG A 452 -10.56 -48.22 -16.66
C ARG A 452 -11.58 -47.14 -16.31
N VAL A 453 -11.77 -46.15 -17.17
CA VAL A 453 -12.81 -45.12 -17.00
C VAL A 453 -14.20 -45.73 -17.08
N ALA A 454 -14.46 -46.62 -18.05
CA ALA A 454 -15.72 -47.34 -18.15
C ALA A 454 -16.03 -48.19 -16.90
N GLU A 455 -15.00 -48.84 -16.35
CA GLU A 455 -15.12 -49.60 -15.10
C GLU A 455 -15.45 -48.68 -13.92
N PHE A 456 -14.84 -47.50 -13.84
CA PHE A 456 -15.17 -46.50 -12.82
C PHE A 456 -16.65 -46.10 -12.91
N LEU A 457 -17.14 -45.71 -14.09
CA LEU A 457 -18.54 -45.30 -14.29
C LEU A 457 -19.52 -46.42 -13.92
N ARG A 458 -19.20 -47.66 -14.30
CA ARG A 458 -19.99 -48.85 -13.90
C ARG A 458 -20.07 -48.99 -12.38
N ASN A 459 -18.93 -48.87 -11.70
CA ASN A 459 -18.86 -49.00 -10.24
C ASN A 459 -19.54 -47.81 -9.53
N ALA A 460 -19.54 -46.64 -10.15
CA ALA A 460 -20.27 -45.45 -9.69
C ALA A 460 -21.78 -45.51 -9.94
N GLY A 461 -22.28 -46.58 -10.59
CA GLY A 461 -23.71 -46.86 -10.77
C GLY A 461 -24.31 -46.45 -12.11
N VAL A 462 -23.51 -46.06 -13.11
CA VAL A 462 -23.99 -45.79 -14.47
C VAL A 462 -24.22 -47.11 -15.21
N SER A 463 -25.35 -47.24 -15.92
CA SER A 463 -25.70 -48.48 -16.63
C SER A 463 -24.75 -48.78 -17.80
N PRO A 464 -24.19 -50.00 -17.94
CA PRO A 464 -23.21 -50.33 -18.99
C PRO A 464 -23.70 -50.19 -20.44
N ASP A 465 -25.00 -50.16 -20.69
CA ASP A 465 -25.56 -49.94 -22.03
C ASP A 465 -25.52 -48.47 -22.47
N ARG A 466 -25.10 -47.56 -21.57
CA ARG A 466 -25.03 -46.11 -21.81
C ARG A 466 -23.63 -45.61 -22.16
N PHE A 467 -22.62 -46.45 -22.08
CA PHE A 467 -21.27 -46.09 -22.49
C PHE A 467 -20.53 -47.24 -23.17
N SER A 468 -19.66 -46.90 -24.12
CA SER A 468 -18.67 -47.81 -24.69
C SER A 468 -17.26 -47.25 -24.50
N SER A 469 -16.23 -48.10 -24.49
CA SER A 469 -14.83 -47.68 -24.39
C SER A 469 -14.05 -48.11 -25.64
N LYS A 470 -13.21 -47.21 -26.15
CA LYS A 470 -12.40 -47.47 -27.34
C LYS A 470 -11.04 -46.77 -27.27
N GLY A 471 -9.98 -47.53 -27.48
CA GLY A 471 -8.63 -47.04 -27.62
C GLY A 471 -8.31 -46.65 -29.07
N TYR A 472 -7.85 -45.43 -29.27
CA TYR A 472 -7.45 -44.91 -30.57
C TYR A 472 -5.93 -44.77 -30.74
N GLY A 473 -5.15 -45.07 -29.70
CA GLY A 473 -3.70 -44.90 -29.71
C GLY A 473 -3.31 -43.48 -30.13
N SER A 474 -2.35 -43.38 -31.05
CA SER A 474 -1.84 -42.11 -31.60
C SER A 474 -2.54 -41.66 -32.89
N SER A 475 -3.63 -42.32 -33.30
CA SER A 475 -4.25 -42.11 -34.62
C SER A 475 -5.05 -40.80 -34.76
N MET A 476 -5.42 -40.18 -33.63
CA MET A 476 -6.19 -38.93 -33.58
C MET A 476 -5.53 -37.89 -32.65
N PRO A 477 -4.39 -37.29 -33.07
CA PRO A 477 -3.74 -36.25 -32.31
C PRO A 477 -4.55 -34.94 -32.36
N VAL A 478 -4.60 -34.22 -31.24
CA VAL A 478 -5.15 -32.85 -31.15
C VAL A 478 -4.08 -31.80 -31.38
N GLU A 479 -2.82 -32.14 -31.09
CA GLU A 479 -1.67 -31.27 -31.29
C GLU A 479 -0.54 -32.00 -32.02
N SER A 480 0.48 -31.24 -32.42
CA SER A 480 1.71 -31.81 -32.98
C SER A 480 2.31 -32.87 -32.02
N ASN A 481 3.19 -33.76 -32.46
CA ASN A 481 3.90 -34.65 -31.53
C ASN A 481 5.36 -34.22 -31.35
N ASP A 482 5.66 -32.98 -31.71
CA ASP A 482 7.03 -32.52 -31.86
C ASP A 482 7.63 -32.14 -30.49
N THR A 483 6.85 -31.49 -29.62
CA THR A 483 7.28 -31.05 -28.29
C THR A 483 6.80 -32.00 -27.18
N ALA A 484 7.38 -31.86 -25.98
CA ALA A 484 6.93 -32.63 -24.82
C ALA A 484 5.55 -32.17 -24.32
N GLU A 485 5.25 -30.86 -24.44
CA GLU A 485 3.93 -30.32 -24.12
C GLU A 485 2.85 -30.86 -25.08
N ASP A 486 3.10 -30.83 -26.39
CA ASP A 486 2.11 -31.28 -27.37
C ASP A 486 1.83 -32.78 -27.24
N ARG A 487 2.86 -33.58 -26.96
CA ARG A 487 2.70 -35.00 -26.61
C ARG A 487 1.87 -35.19 -25.35
N ALA A 488 1.96 -34.29 -24.36
CA ALA A 488 1.13 -34.37 -23.16
C ALA A 488 -0.35 -34.17 -23.49
N MET A 489 -0.69 -33.21 -24.34
CA MET A 489 -2.06 -32.98 -24.81
C MET A 489 -2.64 -34.19 -25.57
N ASN A 490 -1.78 -34.92 -26.30
CA ASN A 490 -2.21 -36.12 -27.02
C ASN A 490 -2.43 -37.35 -26.10
N ARG A 491 -1.85 -37.36 -24.89
CA ARG A 491 -2.09 -38.40 -23.87
C ARG A 491 -3.32 -38.06 -23.02
N ARG A 492 -4.51 -38.19 -23.61
CA ARG A 492 -5.78 -37.76 -23.01
C ARG A 492 -6.84 -38.85 -22.99
N VAL A 493 -7.91 -38.61 -22.23
CA VAL A 493 -9.18 -39.30 -22.37
C VAL A 493 -10.23 -38.25 -22.72
N GLN A 494 -11.06 -38.56 -23.69
CA GLN A 494 -12.19 -37.72 -24.08
C GLN A 494 -13.44 -38.58 -24.19
N ILE A 495 -14.60 -37.94 -24.21
CA ILE A 495 -15.89 -38.59 -24.42
C ILE A 495 -16.55 -38.01 -25.67
N GLU A 496 -17.12 -38.88 -26.49
CA GLU A 496 -18.00 -38.51 -27.60
C GLU A 496 -19.45 -38.73 -27.16
N ILE A 497 -20.29 -37.71 -27.25
CA ILE A 497 -21.72 -37.77 -26.95
C ILE A 497 -22.47 -38.30 -28.19
N LEU A 498 -23.25 -39.37 -28.01
CA LEU A 498 -23.85 -40.18 -29.09
C LEU A 498 -25.33 -39.88 -29.37
#